data_AF-A0A6L4Y7X4-F1
#
_entry.id   AF-A0A6L4Y7X4-F1
#
_cell.length_a   1.000
_cell.length_b   1.000
_cell.length_c   1.000
_cell.angle_alpha   90.00
_cell.angle_beta   90.00
_cell.angle_gamma   90.00
#
_symmetry.space_group_name_H-M   'P 1'
#
loop_
_entity.id
_entity.type
_entity.pdbx_description
1 polymer ?
#
loop_
_entity_poly.entity_id
_entity_poly.type
_entity_poly.pdbx_seq_one_letter_code
_entity_poly.pdbx_strand_id
1 'polypeptide(L)'
;MDAVDSTFKILGIKSSFAVSVDIKQFGYDLFRQPPSTFAPVEKSPIERVPVGPDYVLGPGDEIRINVWGRIEGQWNVVVNRNFQNTSQALR
;
A
#
# COMPACT_ATOMS: atom_id res chain seq x y z
N MET A 1 -44.92 16.46 0.33
CA MET A 1 -45.06 17.82 0.92
C MET A 1 -45.54 18.79 -0.17
N ASP A 2 -46.52 18.39 -1.00
CA ASP A 2 -46.48 18.88 -2.40
C ASP A 2 -47.74 19.64 -2.84
N ALA A 3 -48.84 19.55 -2.08
CA ALA A 3 -50.06 20.31 -2.37
C ALA A 3 -50.01 21.74 -1.79
N VAL A 4 -49.39 21.89 -0.62
CA VAL A 4 -49.36 23.18 0.08
C VAL A 4 -48.40 24.15 -0.61
N ASP A 5 -47.21 23.68 -1.02
CA ASP A 5 -46.22 24.47 -1.77
C ASP A 5 -46.74 24.94 -3.14
N SER A 6 -47.52 24.09 -3.82
CA SER A 6 -48.17 24.45 -5.09
C SER A 6 -49.22 25.55 -4.92
N THR A 7 -49.92 25.55 -3.78
CA THR A 7 -50.94 26.56 -3.45
C THR A 7 -50.31 27.92 -3.15
N PHE A 8 -49.19 27.95 -2.42
CA PHE A 8 -48.46 29.19 -2.14
C PHE A 8 -47.91 29.87 -3.41
N LYS A 9 -47.50 29.08 -4.41
CA LYS A 9 -47.03 29.59 -5.71
C LYS A 9 -48.15 30.26 -6.53
N ILE A 10 -49.38 29.73 -6.46
CA ILE A 10 -50.55 30.30 -7.15
C ILE A 10 -51.04 31.59 -6.47
N LEU A 11 -51.01 31.63 -5.13
CA LEU A 11 -51.42 32.80 -4.34
C LEU A 11 -50.34 33.90 -4.25
N GLY A 12 -49.17 33.70 -4.85
CA GLY A 12 -48.09 34.70 -4.86
C GLY A 12 -47.46 34.96 -3.48
N ILE A 13 -47.78 34.13 -2.48
CA ILE A 13 -47.17 34.19 -1.16
C ILE A 13 -45.76 33.63 -1.31
N LYS A 14 -44.76 34.50 -1.30
CA LYS A 14 -43.35 34.10 -1.33
C LYS A 14 -43.04 33.37 -0.02
N SER A 15 -42.87 32.05 -0.07
CA SER A 15 -42.26 31.31 1.04
C SER A 15 -40.91 31.95 1.37
N SER A 16 -40.77 32.43 2.60
CA SER A 16 -39.61 33.20 3.07
C SER A 16 -38.36 32.35 3.29
N PHE A 17 -38.41 31.05 3.00
CA PHE A 17 -37.25 30.17 3.07
C PHE A 17 -36.75 29.85 1.66
N ALA A 18 -35.84 30.70 1.17
CA ALA A 18 -35.06 30.40 -0.01
C ALA A 18 -34.07 29.28 0.31
N VAL A 19 -34.40 28.04 -0.07
CA VAL A 19 -33.46 26.92 -0.06
C VAL A 19 -32.47 27.14 -1.20
N SER A 20 -31.18 27.26 -0.87
CA SER A 20 -30.13 27.33 -1.89
C SER A 20 -30.08 26.01 -2.66
N VAL A 21 -30.26 26.09 -3.98
CA VAL A 21 -30.07 24.96 -4.91
C VAL A 21 -28.61 24.86 -5.40
N ASP A 22 -27.76 25.79 -4.98
CA ASP A 22 -26.33 25.76 -5.27
C ASP A 22 -25.63 24.85 -4.25
N ILE A 23 -25.60 23.55 -4.56
CA ILE A 23 -24.95 22.52 -3.75
C ILE A 23 -23.71 21.98 -4.48
N LYS A 24 -22.55 22.12 -3.84
CA LYS A 24 -21.30 21.51 -4.32
C LYS A 24 -21.17 20.09 -3.75
N GLN A 25 -20.76 19.15 -4.59
CA GLN A 25 -20.48 17.78 -4.17
C GLN A 25 -19.30 17.75 -3.18
N PHE A 26 -19.52 17.18 -1.99
CA PHE A 26 -18.48 17.00 -0.97
C PHE A 26 -17.48 15.93 -1.42
N GLY A 27 -16.19 16.16 -1.16
CA GLY A 27 -15.14 15.15 -1.38
C GLY A 27 -14.58 15.05 -2.80
N TYR A 28 -15.13 15.74 -3.79
CA TYR A 28 -14.59 15.74 -5.17
C TYR A 28 -13.19 16.37 -5.26
N ASP A 29 -12.83 17.23 -4.30
CA ASP A 29 -11.48 17.81 -4.19
C ASP A 29 -10.44 16.82 -3.65
N LEU A 30 -10.87 15.77 -2.92
CA LEU A 30 -9.97 14.79 -2.29
C LEU A 30 -9.22 13.90 -3.30
N PHE A 31 -9.82 13.70 -4.48
CA PHE A 31 -9.29 12.84 -5.54
C PHE A 31 -8.87 13.61 -6.79
N ARG A 32 -9.00 14.94 -6.77
CA ARG A 32 -8.69 15.80 -7.93
C ARG A 32 -7.20 15.92 -8.21
N GLN A 33 -6.36 15.61 -7.22
CA GLN A 33 -4.93 15.49 -7.39
C GLN A 33 -4.53 14.05 -7.08
N PRO A 34 -3.93 13.30 -8.02
CA PRO A 34 -3.33 12.01 -7.70
C PRO A 34 -2.24 12.26 -6.64
N PRO A 35 -2.25 11.59 -5.48
CA PRO A 35 -1.15 11.70 -4.54
C PRO A 35 0.12 11.21 -5.23
N SER A 36 1.16 12.04 -5.29
CA SER A 36 2.49 11.64 -5.77
C SER A 36 3.12 10.54 -4.90
N THR A 37 2.46 10.18 -3.80
CA THR A 37 2.91 9.26 -2.76
C THR A 37 2.08 7.99 -2.67
N PHE A 38 1.26 7.67 -3.68
CA PHE A 38 0.71 6.30 -3.86
C PHE A 38 1.75 5.32 -4.41
N ALA A 39 3.04 5.62 -4.29
CA ALA A 39 4.01 4.56 -4.12
C ALA A 39 3.94 4.16 -2.64
N PRO A 40 3.46 2.96 -2.29
CA PRO A 40 3.75 2.40 -0.99
C PRO A 40 5.25 2.60 -0.77
N VAL A 41 5.68 3.22 0.33
CA VAL A 41 7.10 3.23 0.71
C VAL A 41 7.60 1.80 0.97
N GLU A 42 6.69 0.81 1.02
CA GLU A 42 6.96 -0.63 0.91
C GLU A 42 7.45 -1.07 -0.49
N LYS A 43 7.18 -0.27 -1.52
CA LYS A 43 7.76 -0.33 -2.87
C LYS A 43 8.86 0.72 -3.04
N SER A 44 9.73 0.89 -2.04
CA SER A 44 11.12 1.21 -2.38
C SER A 44 11.58 0.15 -3.39
N PRO A 45 11.96 0.50 -4.62
CA PRO A 45 12.15 -0.45 -5.73
C PRO A 45 13.38 -1.36 -5.57
N ILE A 46 13.87 -1.52 -4.35
CA ILE A 46 15.07 -2.30 -4.02
C ILE A 46 14.75 -3.45 -3.05
N GLU A 47 13.69 -3.37 -2.23
CA GLU A 47 13.59 -4.27 -1.07
C GLU A 47 12.66 -5.48 -1.24
N ARG A 48 11.71 -5.49 -2.19
CA ARG A 48 10.64 -6.50 -2.22
C ARG A 48 10.24 -7.00 -3.61
N VAL A 49 11.14 -6.91 -4.58
CA VAL A 49 10.94 -7.56 -5.88
C VAL A 49 11.38 -9.02 -5.75
N PRO A 50 10.52 -10.01 -6.00
CA PRO A 50 10.95 -11.40 -5.99
C PRO A 50 12.00 -11.60 -7.08
N VAL A 51 13.15 -12.13 -6.68
CA VAL A 51 14.24 -12.44 -7.61
C VAL A 51 13.89 -13.68 -8.42
N GLY A 52 14.39 -13.73 -9.66
CA GLY A 52 14.23 -14.89 -10.54
C GLY A 52 14.97 -16.13 -10.03
N PRO A 53 14.69 -17.32 -10.59
CA PRO A 53 15.40 -18.56 -10.23
C PRO A 53 16.89 -18.53 -10.61
N ASP A 54 17.30 -17.58 -11.43
CA ASP A 54 18.65 -17.34 -11.95
C ASP A 54 19.40 -16.24 -11.19
N TYR A 55 18.93 -15.85 -10.00
CA TYR A 55 19.57 -14.83 -9.19
C TYR A 55 21.01 -15.21 -8.82
N VAL A 56 21.96 -14.38 -9.22
CA VAL A 56 23.38 -14.53 -8.88
C VAL A 56 23.61 -13.98 -7.49
N LEU A 57 24.04 -14.85 -6.57
CA LEU A 57 24.33 -14.50 -5.19
C LEU A 57 25.46 -13.47 -5.10
N GLY A 58 25.21 -12.40 -4.35
CA GLY A 58 26.15 -11.30 -4.11
C GLY A 58 26.75 -11.32 -2.70
N PRO A 59 27.90 -10.67 -2.48
CA PRO A 59 28.42 -10.45 -1.13
C PRO A 59 27.43 -9.67 -0.26
N GLY A 60 27.11 -10.20 0.92
CA GLY A 60 26.10 -9.67 1.85
C GLY A 60 24.82 -10.49 1.90
N ASP A 61 24.59 -11.38 0.94
CA ASP A 61 23.42 -12.27 0.94
C ASP A 61 23.55 -13.35 2.03
N GLU A 62 22.41 -13.74 2.63
CA GLU A 62 22.33 -14.82 3.61
C GLU A 62 21.65 -16.05 2.98
N ILE A 63 22.29 -17.20 3.09
CA ILE A 63 21.78 -18.50 2.64
C ILE A 63 21.39 -19.33 3.86
N ARG A 64 20.17 -19.83 3.86
CA ARG A 64 19.66 -20.75 4.89
C ARG A 64 19.52 -22.15 4.32
N ILE A 65 20.31 -23.08 4.82
CA ILE A 65 20.31 -24.48 4.40
C ILE A 65 19.66 -25.28 5.52
N ASN A 66 18.54 -25.93 5.22
CA ASN A 66 17.85 -26.83 6.12
C ASN A 66 17.88 -28.25 5.56
N VAL A 67 18.32 -29.20 6.37
CA VAL A 67 18.36 -30.63 6.03
C VAL A 67 17.48 -31.39 7.01
N TRP A 68 16.63 -32.26 6.48
CA TRP A 68 15.70 -33.08 7.26
C TRP A 68 15.81 -34.55 6.84
N GLY A 69 15.46 -35.47 7.74
CA GLY A 69 15.43 -36.91 7.50
C GLY A 69 16.21 -37.69 8.54
N ARG A 70 17.11 -38.58 8.09
CA ARG A 70 17.96 -39.38 9.01
C ARG A 70 18.96 -38.52 9.79
N ILE A 71 19.32 -37.38 9.22
CA ILE A 71 20.10 -36.34 9.86
C ILE A 71 19.33 -35.04 9.76
N GLU A 72 19.46 -34.23 10.80
CA GLU A 72 18.87 -32.89 10.87
C GLU A 72 19.99 -31.88 11.00
N GLY A 73 19.84 -30.75 10.32
CA GLY A 73 20.84 -29.69 10.37
C GLY A 73 20.33 -28.39 9.77
N GLN A 74 20.78 -27.29 10.36
CA GLN A 74 20.54 -25.95 9.86
C GLN A 74 21.86 -25.18 9.81
N TRP A 75 22.10 -24.52 8.68
CA TRP A 75 23.24 -23.63 8.50
C TRP A 75 22.78 -22.30 7.93
N ASN A 76 23.26 -21.22 8.55
CA ASN A 76 23.07 -19.86 8.06
C ASN A 76 24.44 -19.34 7.62
N VAL A 77 24.59 -19.09 6.32
CA VAL A 77 25.87 -18.75 5.68
C VAL A 77 25.73 -17.40 5.01
N VAL A 78 26.58 -16.43 5.38
CA VAL A 78 26.63 -15.12 4.73
C VAL A 78 27.68 -15.14 3.63
N VAL A 79 27.30 -14.72 2.42
CA VAL A 79 28.20 -14.63 1.26
C VAL A 79 29.14 -13.46 1.46
N ASN A 80 30.44 -13.72 1.47
CA ASN A 80 31.50 -12.73 1.55
C ASN A 80 32.31 -12.71 0.24
N ARG A 81 32.94 -11.57 -0.10
CA ARG A 81 33.68 -11.37 -1.38
C ARG A 81 34.78 -12.42 -1.61
N ASN A 82 35.24 -13.01 -0.53
CA ASN A 82 36.33 -13.94 -0.42
C ASN A 82 35.84 -15.38 -0.16
N PHE A 83 34.53 -15.65 -0.17
CA PHE A 83 33.89 -16.98 -0.01
C PHE A 83 34.31 -17.83 1.21
N GLN A 84 35.19 -17.34 2.08
CA GLN A 84 36.02 -18.22 2.90
C GLN A 84 35.75 -18.22 4.39
N ASN A 85 34.88 -17.38 4.95
CA ASN A 85 34.69 -17.40 6.40
C ASN A 85 33.24 -17.20 6.82
N THR A 86 32.55 -18.30 7.12
CA THR A 86 31.38 -18.25 8.02
C THR A 86 31.76 -18.96 9.30
N SER A 87 32.11 -18.15 10.30
CA SER A 87 32.29 -18.59 11.67
C SER A 87 30.98 -19.20 12.17
N GLN A 88 31.05 -20.44 12.61
CA GLN A 88 30.01 -21.09 13.40
C GLN A 88 29.64 -20.17 14.58
N ALA A 89 28.42 -19.63 14.57
CA ALA A 89 27.81 -19.04 15.75
C ALA A 89 26.97 -20.13 16.44
N LEU A 90 27.62 -20.72 17.44
CA LEU A 90 27.20 -21.73 18.42
C LEU A 90 25.76 -21.60 18.96
N ARG A 91 25.01 -22.72 19.01
CA ARG A 91 24.76 -23.55 20.21
C ARG A 91 23.88 -24.76 19.88
#